data_AF-A0A6A3JQQ8-F1
#
_entry.id   AF-A0A6A3JQQ8-F1
#
_cell.length_a   1.000
_cell.length_b   1.000
_cell.length_c   1.000
_cell.angle_alpha   90.00
_cell.angle_beta   90.00
_cell.angle_gamma   90.00
#
_symmetry.space_group_name_H-M   'P 1'
#
loop_
_entity.id
_entity.type
_entity.pdbx_description
1 polymer ?
#
loop_
_entity_poly.entity_id
_entity_poly.type
_entity_poly.pdbx_seq_one_letter_code
_entity_poly.pdbx_strand_id
1 'polypeptide(L)'
;MTKWWFVAALTALLATPSVVMGACPNKCSGHGKCGLNDVCDCMQNWIGGDCAGRQCSFTRAWHDTAQRTDDAHYYAECGNRGSCDRTSGECACDAGFVGSGCRRMQCPNDCSGHGTCEFIEELAGDDFHKRIKGVSGRKYTLWDQEKVMGCVCDANYEGHDCSLRTCPKGDDPLTPNQFDMVQAVVLTKPGGTGYLTFYDPYGNAYTTEKITFAGSGATFAASDDDNSCAAIQTALRRLPNNVLNTVSVQPAARFYGFTRTDPTSPTGTGTTTKVFNDDNTGTLPYDGTGVQDKIICEIQFLAEPGTTGYQNLLDCNVLAHNDAGGQHPMTAGITGADATTCKVYEVYPVDVIITDSNSDGSVLDQQIDDDTKVYRPLTELVECSGRGSCDYSTGTCTCFAGHMGLACESQEALV
;
A
#
# COMPACT_ATOMS: atom_id res chain seq x y z
N MET A 1 -0.45 75.63 -93.03
CA MET A 1 -0.03 74.76 -94.15
C MET A 1 -0.08 73.32 -93.65
N THR A 2 -0.80 72.44 -94.38
CA THR A 2 -0.55 70.99 -94.59
C THR A 2 -0.09 70.11 -93.41
N LYS A 3 -0.56 68.87 -93.17
CA LYS A 3 -1.48 67.93 -93.82
C LYS A 3 -1.73 66.79 -92.78
N TRP A 4 -2.79 66.02 -93.04
CA TRP A 4 -3.15 64.71 -92.49
C TRP A 4 -1.96 63.75 -92.22
N TRP A 5 -2.07 62.76 -91.31
CA TRP A 5 -2.65 61.42 -91.60
C TRP A 5 -3.22 60.72 -90.35
N PHE A 6 -4.31 59.99 -90.58
CA PHE A 6 -4.95 59.03 -89.68
C PHE A 6 -4.07 57.80 -89.43
N VAL A 7 -3.98 57.36 -88.17
CA VAL A 7 -3.75 55.95 -87.82
C VAL A 7 -4.80 55.56 -86.77
N ALA A 8 -5.80 54.81 -87.20
CA ALA A 8 -6.74 54.13 -86.33
C ALA A 8 -6.01 52.91 -85.72
N ALA A 9 -5.54 53.05 -84.48
CA ALA A 9 -5.00 51.94 -83.71
C ALA A 9 -6.17 51.17 -83.07
N LEU A 10 -6.47 50.01 -83.65
CA LEU A 10 -7.38 49.00 -83.12
C LEU A 10 -6.79 48.47 -81.79
N THR A 11 -7.22 49.02 -80.65
CA THR A 11 -6.93 48.45 -79.33
C THR A 11 -7.77 47.19 -79.15
N ALA A 12 -7.22 46.05 -79.55
CA ALA A 12 -7.72 44.74 -79.16
C ALA A 12 -7.50 44.57 -77.65
N LEU A 13 -8.55 44.78 -76.87
CA LEU A 13 -8.60 44.45 -75.45
C LEU A 13 -8.53 42.92 -75.34
N LEU A 14 -7.34 42.36 -75.20
CA LEU A 14 -7.12 40.96 -74.86
C LEU A 14 -7.66 40.73 -73.44
N ALA A 15 -8.95 40.38 -73.35
CA ALA A 15 -9.52 39.77 -72.16
C ALA A 15 -8.91 38.36 -72.04
N THR A 16 -7.73 38.26 -71.44
CA THR A 16 -7.20 36.99 -70.97
C THR A 16 -8.20 36.46 -69.94
N PRO A 17 -8.75 35.24 -70.09
CA PRO A 17 -9.55 34.66 -69.02
C PRO A 17 -8.66 34.57 -67.79
N SER A 18 -9.07 35.25 -66.72
CA SER A 18 -8.49 35.07 -65.39
C SER A 18 -8.71 33.60 -65.01
N VAL A 19 -7.73 32.75 -65.28
CA VAL A 19 -7.64 31.43 -64.67
C VAL A 19 -7.42 31.67 -63.18
N VAL A 20 -8.51 31.69 -62.42
CA VAL A 20 -8.46 31.52 -60.98
C VAL A 20 -8.02 30.08 -60.77
N MET A 21 -6.69 29.88 -60.64
CA MET A 21 -6.19 28.62 -60.10
C MET A 21 -6.83 28.47 -58.73
N GLY A 22 -7.60 27.40 -58.53
CA GLY A 22 -8.14 27.05 -57.23
C GLY A 22 -7.04 27.16 -56.19
N ALA A 23 -7.21 28.12 -55.30
CA ALA A 23 -6.20 28.46 -54.31
C ALA A 23 -6.70 27.86 -53.00
N CYS A 24 -5.97 26.86 -52.51
CA CYS A 24 -6.28 26.30 -51.21
C CYS A 24 -6.40 27.41 -50.15
N PRO A 25 -7.39 27.33 -49.24
CA PRO A 25 -7.58 28.30 -48.17
C PRO A 25 -6.26 28.59 -47.44
N ASN A 26 -5.94 29.88 -47.27
CA ASN A 26 -4.70 30.37 -46.65
C ASN A 26 -3.40 29.71 -47.15
N LYS A 27 -3.39 29.16 -48.37
CA LYS A 27 -2.27 28.36 -48.90
C LYS A 27 -1.86 27.22 -47.96
N CYS A 28 -2.86 26.53 -47.39
CA CYS A 28 -2.69 25.49 -46.36
C CYS A 28 -1.85 25.96 -45.16
N SER A 29 -1.88 27.26 -44.88
CA SER A 29 -1.19 27.93 -43.77
C SER A 29 0.29 27.61 -43.63
N GLY A 30 0.94 27.15 -44.72
CA GLY A 30 2.32 26.65 -44.69
C GLY A 30 2.51 25.28 -44.01
N HIS A 31 1.43 24.62 -43.60
CA HIS A 31 1.42 23.34 -42.88
C HIS A 31 0.76 22.21 -43.68
N GLY A 32 0.67 22.36 -45.00
CA GLY A 32 0.14 21.34 -45.88
C GLY A 32 0.48 21.59 -47.33
N LYS A 33 0.20 20.59 -48.17
CA LYS A 33 0.27 20.71 -49.62
C LYS A 33 -1.13 20.88 -50.19
N CYS A 34 -1.30 21.79 -51.13
CA CYS A 34 -2.57 21.95 -51.83
C CYS A 34 -2.78 20.77 -52.80
N GLY A 35 -3.83 19.99 -52.57
CA GLY A 35 -4.21 18.81 -53.33
C GLY A 35 -5.21 19.10 -54.45
N LEU A 36 -5.83 18.04 -54.97
CA LEU A 36 -6.92 18.17 -55.96
C LEU A 36 -8.19 18.69 -55.27
N ASN A 37 -9.00 19.46 -56.00
CA ASN A 37 -10.25 20.09 -55.51
C ASN A 37 -10.06 21.10 -54.36
N ASP A 38 -8.93 21.80 -54.32
CA ASP A 38 -8.63 22.85 -53.32
C ASP A 38 -8.66 22.38 -51.87
N VAL A 39 -8.42 21.08 -51.65
CA VAL A 39 -8.31 20.46 -50.32
C VAL A 39 -6.84 20.45 -49.90
N CYS A 40 -6.57 20.90 -48.68
CA CYS A 40 -5.24 20.83 -48.11
C CYS A 40 -4.93 19.45 -47.54
N ASP A 41 -3.83 18.84 -48.01
CA ASP A 41 -3.22 17.67 -47.41
C ASP A 41 -2.28 18.13 -46.30
N CYS A 42 -2.75 18.11 -45.06
CA CYS A 42 -2.00 18.61 -43.91
C CYS A 42 -0.82 17.72 -43.52
N MET A 43 0.24 18.35 -43.02
CA MET A 43 1.38 17.69 -42.40
C MET A 43 0.98 17.05 -41.06
N GLN A 44 1.82 16.16 -40.53
CA GLN A 44 1.56 15.48 -39.25
C GLN A 44 1.27 16.49 -38.13
N ASN A 45 0.23 16.21 -37.33
CA ASN A 45 -0.28 17.02 -36.22
C ASN A 45 -0.88 18.38 -36.63
N TRP A 46 -1.20 18.58 -37.91
CA TRP A 46 -1.97 19.73 -38.40
C TRP A 46 -3.27 19.24 -39.06
N ILE A 47 -4.35 19.97 -38.81
CA ILE A 47 -5.71 19.64 -39.26
C ILE A 47 -6.49 20.91 -39.61
N GLY A 48 -7.72 20.71 -40.10
CA GLY A 48 -8.61 21.78 -40.53
C GLY A 48 -8.53 22.02 -42.03
N GLY A 49 -9.44 22.84 -42.57
CA GLY A 49 -9.55 23.06 -44.02
C GLY A 49 -8.33 23.74 -44.65
N ASP A 50 -7.56 24.47 -43.85
CA ASP A 50 -6.36 25.20 -44.27
C ASP A 50 -5.11 24.79 -43.48
N CYS A 51 -5.14 23.67 -42.76
CA CYS A 51 -4.07 23.18 -41.89
C CYS A 51 -3.57 24.18 -40.83
N ALA A 52 -4.37 25.18 -40.44
CA ALA A 52 -3.99 26.11 -39.38
C ALA A 52 -4.15 25.53 -37.96
N GLY A 53 -4.97 24.49 -37.80
CA GLY A 53 -5.26 23.90 -36.49
C GLY A 53 -4.28 22.80 -36.11
N ARG A 54 -3.80 22.81 -34.87
CA ARG A 54 -3.06 21.70 -34.28
C ARG A 54 -4.01 20.54 -33.94
N GLN A 55 -3.52 19.33 -34.19
CA GLN A 55 -4.15 18.11 -33.70
C GLN A 55 -3.85 17.95 -32.21
N CYS A 56 -4.89 17.77 -31.39
CA CYS A 56 -4.70 17.44 -29.99
C CYS A 56 -4.44 15.94 -29.79
N SER A 57 -3.96 15.60 -28.60
CA SER A 57 -3.71 14.22 -28.22
C SER A 57 -5.00 13.40 -28.19
N PHE A 58 -4.94 12.19 -28.75
CA PHE A 58 -5.99 11.20 -28.68
C PHE A 58 -5.65 10.20 -27.59
N THR A 59 -6.59 9.95 -26.69
CA THR A 59 -6.44 9.00 -25.59
C THR A 59 -7.69 8.12 -25.53
N ARG A 60 -7.62 6.98 -24.85
CA ARG A 60 -8.81 6.16 -24.64
C ARG A 60 -9.90 7.00 -23.97
N ALA A 61 -11.08 7.02 -24.58
CA ALA A 61 -12.19 7.82 -24.11
C ALA A 61 -12.62 7.41 -22.71
N TRP A 62 -12.99 8.38 -21.88
CA TRP A 62 -13.64 8.12 -20.59
C TRP A 62 -15.07 7.65 -20.73
N HIS A 63 -15.69 8.03 -21.85
CA HIS A 63 -17.01 7.61 -22.24
C HIS A 63 -17.13 7.76 -23.76
N ASP A 64 -17.82 6.84 -24.37
CA ASP A 64 -18.18 6.84 -25.78
C ASP A 64 -19.49 6.08 -25.98
N THR A 65 -20.04 6.20 -27.18
CA THR A 65 -21.29 5.53 -27.54
C THR A 65 -20.98 4.09 -27.93
N ALA A 66 -21.28 3.16 -27.03
CA ALA A 66 -21.16 1.73 -27.31
C ALA A 66 -22.06 1.32 -28.48
N GLN A 67 -21.51 0.60 -29.46
CA GLN A 67 -22.28 0.09 -30.61
C GLN A 67 -22.55 -1.42 -30.49
N ARG A 68 -21.83 -2.13 -29.61
CA ARG A 68 -21.90 -3.58 -29.38
C ARG A 68 -21.65 -3.92 -27.91
N THR A 69 -21.70 -5.21 -27.58
CA THR A 69 -21.27 -5.73 -26.27
C THR A 69 -19.75 -5.62 -26.16
N ASP A 70 -19.25 -5.22 -24.98
CA ASP A 70 -17.82 -5.04 -24.67
C ASP A 70 -17.10 -4.05 -25.61
N ASP A 71 -17.83 -3.02 -26.02
CA ASP A 71 -17.45 -2.08 -27.06
C ASP A 71 -17.46 -0.63 -26.53
N ALA A 72 -16.34 -0.20 -25.96
CA ALA A 72 -16.17 1.14 -25.38
C ALA A 72 -14.68 1.52 -25.30
N HIS A 73 -14.41 2.78 -24.94
CA HIS A 73 -13.08 3.36 -24.72
C HIS A 73 -12.19 3.48 -25.96
N TYR A 74 -12.80 3.77 -27.12
CA TYR A 74 -12.08 4.14 -28.34
C TYR A 74 -11.20 5.38 -28.15
N TYR A 75 -10.19 5.54 -29.02
CA TYR A 75 -9.39 6.77 -29.02
C TYR A 75 -10.25 7.97 -29.39
N ALA A 76 -10.27 8.96 -28.51
CA ALA A 76 -10.97 10.21 -28.71
C ALA A 76 -10.04 11.39 -28.43
N GLU A 77 -10.27 12.48 -29.15
CA GLU A 77 -9.55 13.74 -28.93
C GLU A 77 -9.80 14.21 -27.49
N CYS A 78 -8.72 14.48 -26.76
CA CYS A 78 -8.79 14.82 -25.34
C CYS A 78 -9.56 13.80 -24.48
N GLY A 79 -9.62 12.53 -24.89
CA GLY A 79 -10.28 11.45 -24.16
C GLY A 79 -11.78 11.66 -23.93
N ASN A 80 -12.43 12.54 -24.71
CA ASN A 80 -13.78 13.05 -24.42
C ASN A 80 -13.91 13.69 -23.01
N ARG A 81 -12.83 14.27 -22.47
CA ARG A 81 -12.79 14.96 -21.16
C ARG A 81 -12.05 16.28 -21.23
N GLY A 82 -12.26 17.02 -22.30
CA GLY A 82 -11.68 18.35 -22.46
C GLY A 82 -11.93 18.92 -23.83
N SER A 83 -11.54 20.19 -23.98
CA SER A 83 -11.58 20.90 -25.24
C SER A 83 -10.18 21.04 -25.82
N CYS A 84 -10.04 20.86 -27.13
CA CYS A 84 -8.76 21.02 -27.81
C CYS A 84 -8.49 22.49 -28.16
N ASP A 85 -7.38 23.04 -27.68
CA ASP A 85 -6.85 24.31 -28.19
C ASP A 85 -6.12 24.06 -29.52
N ARG A 86 -6.71 24.56 -30.60
CA ARG A 86 -6.17 24.40 -31.96
C ARG A 86 -4.92 25.22 -32.23
N THR A 87 -4.54 26.18 -31.39
CA THR A 87 -3.30 26.94 -31.59
C THR A 87 -2.10 26.18 -31.02
N SER A 88 -2.24 25.59 -29.83
CA SER A 88 -1.18 24.84 -29.15
C SER A 88 -1.17 23.34 -29.46
N GLY A 89 -2.34 22.74 -29.70
CA GLY A 89 -2.51 21.28 -29.74
C GLY A 89 -2.63 20.65 -28.35
N GLU A 90 -2.83 21.48 -27.33
CA GLU A 90 -3.02 21.03 -25.95
C GLU A 90 -4.51 20.90 -25.60
N CYS A 91 -4.83 19.93 -24.76
CA CYS A 91 -6.19 19.74 -24.26
C CYS A 91 -6.40 20.53 -22.98
N ALA A 92 -7.38 21.45 -23.00
CA ALA A 92 -7.93 22.04 -21.79
C ALA A 92 -8.92 21.06 -21.18
N CYS A 93 -8.46 20.32 -20.17
CA CYS A 93 -9.23 19.25 -19.55
C CYS A 93 -10.38 19.76 -18.68
N ASP A 94 -11.45 18.96 -18.63
CA ASP A 94 -12.55 19.20 -17.71
C ASP A 94 -12.09 19.04 -16.25
N ALA A 95 -12.80 19.67 -15.32
CA ALA A 95 -12.45 19.62 -13.90
C ALA A 95 -12.31 18.16 -13.40
N GLY A 96 -11.22 17.88 -12.69
CA GLY A 96 -10.90 16.55 -12.19
C GLY A 96 -10.19 15.63 -13.20
N PHE A 97 -9.85 16.10 -14.40
CA PHE A 97 -9.07 15.34 -15.39
C PHE A 97 -7.78 16.08 -15.73
N VAL A 98 -6.68 15.33 -15.83
CA VAL A 98 -5.34 15.88 -16.05
C VAL A 98 -4.50 15.00 -16.98
N GLY A 99 -3.31 15.51 -17.32
CA GLY A 99 -2.36 14.84 -18.20
C GLY A 99 -2.67 15.04 -19.68
N SER A 100 -1.76 14.55 -20.53
CA SER A 100 -1.93 14.66 -21.99
C SER A 100 -3.23 13.98 -22.43
N GLY A 101 -4.04 14.72 -23.19
CA GLY A 101 -5.34 14.28 -23.66
C GLY A 101 -6.32 13.89 -22.54
N CYS A 102 -6.20 14.51 -21.36
CA CYS A 102 -7.10 14.34 -20.22
C CYS A 102 -7.24 12.89 -19.78
N ARG A 103 -6.16 12.11 -19.93
CA ARG A 103 -6.22 10.64 -19.86
C ARG A 103 -6.43 10.06 -18.48
N ARG A 104 -6.13 10.82 -17.41
CA ARG A 104 -6.16 10.37 -16.01
C ARG A 104 -6.95 11.34 -15.12
N MET A 105 -7.57 10.83 -14.07
CA MET A 105 -8.27 11.64 -13.06
C MET A 105 -7.26 12.30 -12.14
N GLN A 106 -7.50 13.55 -11.75
CA GLN A 106 -6.69 14.22 -10.74
C GLN A 106 -6.96 13.60 -9.37
N CYS A 107 -5.93 13.38 -8.56
CA CYS A 107 -6.15 13.04 -7.16
C CYS A 107 -6.84 14.21 -6.44
N PRO A 108 -7.79 13.94 -5.54
CA PRO A 108 -8.43 14.95 -4.70
C PRO A 108 -7.39 15.84 -4.01
N ASN A 109 -7.51 17.16 -4.17
CA ASN A 109 -6.63 18.18 -3.59
C ASN A 109 -5.12 17.93 -3.76
N ASP A 110 -4.71 17.19 -4.80
CA ASP A 110 -3.32 16.75 -4.97
C ASP A 110 -2.75 16.04 -3.72
N CYS A 111 -3.59 15.20 -3.11
CA CYS A 111 -3.33 14.51 -1.84
C CYS A 111 -2.92 15.47 -0.71
N SER A 112 -3.39 16.73 -0.78
CA SER A 112 -3.15 17.82 0.17
C SER A 112 -1.66 18.06 0.51
N GLY A 113 -0.73 17.60 -0.34
CA GLY A 113 0.70 17.62 -0.05
C GLY A 113 1.15 16.67 1.06
N HIS A 114 0.32 15.68 1.43
CA HIS A 114 0.54 14.71 2.51
C HIS A 114 0.34 13.26 2.01
N GLY A 115 0.72 13.00 0.77
CA GLY A 115 0.65 11.68 0.17
C GLY A 115 1.09 11.67 -1.29
N THR A 116 1.12 10.48 -1.87
CA THR A 116 1.40 10.27 -3.29
C THR A 116 0.11 9.92 -4.04
N CYS A 117 0.04 10.37 -5.29
CA CYS A 117 -1.08 10.11 -6.18
C CYS A 117 -0.72 8.92 -7.10
N GLU A 118 -1.30 7.76 -6.83
CA GLU A 118 -0.97 6.48 -7.49
C GLU A 118 -2.17 5.98 -8.31
N PHE A 119 -1.90 5.23 -9.37
CA PHE A 119 -2.94 4.57 -10.16
C PHE A 119 -3.60 3.44 -9.37
N ILE A 120 -4.88 3.16 -9.66
CA ILE A 120 -5.61 2.08 -8.99
C ILE A 120 -4.95 0.70 -9.16
N GLU A 121 -4.21 0.50 -10.27
CA GLU A 121 -3.44 -0.73 -10.47
C GLU A 121 -2.23 -0.86 -9.55
N GLU A 122 -1.57 0.25 -9.22
CA GLU A 122 -0.46 0.31 -8.28
C GLU A 122 -1.00 0.06 -6.87
N LEU A 123 -2.09 0.74 -6.48
CA LEU A 123 -2.77 0.55 -5.20
C LEU A 123 -3.26 -0.89 -4.99
N ALA A 124 -3.74 -1.55 -6.05
CA ALA A 124 -4.24 -2.92 -5.94
C ALA A 124 -3.13 -3.93 -5.58
N GLY A 125 -1.89 -3.65 -5.99
CA GLY A 125 -0.71 -4.48 -5.74
C GLY A 125 0.13 -4.05 -4.52
N ASP A 126 -0.16 -2.88 -3.94
CA ASP A 126 0.61 -2.30 -2.83
C ASP A 126 0.40 -3.05 -1.51
N ASP A 127 1.30 -3.99 -1.24
CA ASP A 127 1.35 -4.76 0.01
C ASP A 127 2.26 -4.11 1.08
N PHE A 128 2.95 -3.02 0.74
CA PHE A 128 3.84 -2.30 1.66
C PHE A 128 3.03 -1.38 2.57
N HIS A 129 2.17 -0.52 1.99
CA HIS A 129 1.31 0.37 2.76
C HIS A 129 0.12 -0.40 3.35
N LYS A 130 0.28 -0.88 4.58
CA LYS A 130 -0.72 -1.73 5.26
C LYS A 130 -2.11 -1.11 5.41
N ARG A 131 -2.24 0.23 5.30
CA ARG A 131 -3.53 0.94 5.30
C ARG A 131 -4.30 0.82 3.97
N ILE A 132 -3.59 0.69 2.84
CA ILE A 132 -4.18 0.51 1.50
C ILE A 132 -4.72 -0.91 1.32
N LYS A 133 -4.06 -1.89 1.97
CA LYS A 133 -4.44 -3.31 1.93
C LYS A 133 -4.43 -3.88 0.50
N GLY A 134 -3.50 -3.43 -0.33
CA GLY A 134 -3.20 -4.08 -1.60
C GLY A 134 -2.69 -5.51 -1.36
N VAL A 135 -2.75 -6.32 -2.41
CA VAL A 135 -2.37 -7.73 -2.33
C VAL A 135 -1.20 -7.97 -3.26
N SER A 136 -0.08 -8.45 -2.72
CA SER A 136 1.12 -8.76 -3.50
C SER A 136 0.80 -9.59 -4.73
N GLY A 137 1.24 -9.13 -5.90
CA GLY A 137 1.02 -9.81 -7.19
C GLY A 137 -0.40 -9.71 -7.74
N ARG A 138 -1.36 -9.04 -7.07
CA ARG A 138 -2.67 -8.74 -7.63
C ARG A 138 -2.50 -7.74 -8.78
N LYS A 139 -3.11 -8.05 -9.92
CA LYS A 139 -3.14 -7.20 -11.10
C LYS A 139 -4.57 -6.71 -11.32
N TYR A 140 -4.75 -5.40 -11.41
CA TYR A 140 -5.99 -4.79 -11.84
C TYR A 140 -5.92 -4.52 -13.34
N THR A 141 -6.75 -5.22 -14.13
CA THR A 141 -6.66 -5.21 -15.61
C THR A 141 -7.87 -4.61 -16.31
N LEU A 142 -8.67 -3.80 -15.61
CA LEU A 142 -9.85 -3.15 -16.19
C LEU A 142 -9.46 -1.86 -16.92
N TRP A 143 -10.40 -1.30 -17.68
CA TRP A 143 -10.16 -0.20 -18.63
C TRP A 143 -9.56 1.06 -18.00
N ASP A 144 -9.80 1.26 -16.70
CA ASP A 144 -9.43 2.41 -15.89
C ASP A 144 -8.15 2.22 -15.07
N GLN A 145 -7.44 1.10 -15.25
CA GLN A 145 -6.20 0.77 -14.53
C GLN A 145 -5.17 1.92 -14.54
N GLU A 146 -4.97 2.58 -15.69
CA GLU A 146 -4.03 3.68 -15.91
C GLU A 146 -4.76 5.05 -16.00
N LYS A 147 -5.97 5.14 -15.42
CA LYS A 147 -6.83 6.31 -15.52
C LYS A 147 -7.29 6.82 -14.17
N VAL A 148 -7.82 5.94 -13.32
CA VAL A 148 -8.28 6.30 -11.98
C VAL A 148 -7.08 6.30 -11.04
N MET A 149 -6.96 7.37 -10.26
CA MET A 149 -5.88 7.55 -9.29
C MET A 149 -6.48 7.78 -7.90
N GLY A 150 -5.73 7.40 -6.87
CA GLY A 150 -6.08 7.60 -5.46
C GLY A 150 -4.85 8.04 -4.66
N CYS A 151 -5.09 8.56 -3.46
CA CYS A 151 -4.02 9.02 -2.59
C CYS A 151 -3.54 7.91 -1.66
N VAL A 152 -2.22 7.69 -1.63
CA VAL A 152 -1.54 6.99 -0.53
C VAL A 152 -1.06 8.04 0.45
N CYS A 153 -1.70 8.12 1.61
CA CYS A 153 -1.36 9.14 2.59
C CYS A 153 -0.07 8.82 3.34
N ASP A 154 0.73 9.86 3.54
CA ASP A 154 1.87 9.86 4.44
C ASP A 154 1.42 9.44 5.85
N ALA A 155 2.38 8.95 6.64
CA ALA A 155 2.10 8.55 8.00
C ALA A 155 1.55 9.72 8.83
N ASN A 156 0.60 9.42 9.72
CA ASN A 156 -0.19 10.38 10.51
C ASN A 156 -1.16 11.26 9.71
N TYR A 157 -1.36 11.00 8.41
CA TYR A 157 -2.44 11.57 7.62
C TYR A 157 -3.35 10.49 7.07
N GLU A 158 -4.62 10.84 6.86
CA GLU A 158 -5.67 9.97 6.36
C GLU A 158 -6.79 10.77 5.68
N GLY A 159 -7.84 10.04 5.30
CA GLY A 159 -8.91 10.55 4.44
C GLY A 159 -8.61 10.32 2.96
N HIS A 160 -9.59 10.60 2.11
CA HIS A 160 -9.50 10.33 0.67
C HIS A 160 -8.48 11.22 -0.08
N ASP A 161 -8.07 12.33 0.53
CA ASP A 161 -7.20 13.36 -0.01
C ASP A 161 -6.06 13.71 0.95
N CYS A 162 -5.85 12.90 1.99
CA CYS A 162 -4.82 13.07 3.02
C CYS A 162 -4.84 14.41 3.76
N SER A 163 -6.01 15.07 3.80
CA SER A 163 -6.19 16.35 4.50
C SER A 163 -6.36 16.20 6.01
N LEU A 164 -6.69 15.00 6.50
CA LEU A 164 -7.00 14.75 7.90
C LEU A 164 -5.78 14.17 8.63
N ARG A 165 -5.51 14.62 9.85
CA ARG A 165 -4.53 13.99 10.75
C ARG A 165 -5.11 12.72 11.35
N THR A 166 -4.36 11.63 11.35
CA THR A 166 -4.76 10.41 12.07
C THR A 166 -4.68 10.66 13.57
N CYS A 167 -5.77 10.40 14.30
CA CYS A 167 -5.78 10.47 15.75
C CYS A 167 -5.23 9.19 16.41
N PRO A 168 -4.72 9.30 17.65
CA PRO A 168 -4.35 8.15 18.46
C PRO A 168 -5.46 7.12 18.54
N LYS A 169 -5.08 5.83 18.46
CA LYS A 169 -5.99 4.70 18.56
C LYS A 169 -5.64 3.87 19.78
N GLY A 170 -6.64 3.34 20.45
CA GLY A 170 -6.46 2.53 21.66
C GLY A 170 -7.63 1.57 21.88
N ASP A 171 -7.52 0.82 22.97
CA ASP A 171 -8.53 -0.10 23.47
C ASP A 171 -9.65 0.67 24.18
N ASP A 172 -10.89 0.19 24.07
CA ASP A 172 -11.99 0.75 24.86
C ASP A 172 -11.95 0.09 26.25
N PRO A 173 -11.65 0.84 27.33
CA PRO A 173 -11.46 0.25 28.66
C PRO A 173 -12.73 -0.40 29.25
N LEU A 174 -13.89 -0.22 28.60
CA LEU A 174 -15.16 -0.81 29.04
C LEU A 174 -15.52 -2.09 28.28
N THR A 175 -14.74 -2.51 27.28
CA THR A 175 -14.98 -3.76 26.58
C THR A 175 -14.37 -4.93 27.37
N PRO A 176 -15.18 -5.90 27.85
CA PRO A 176 -14.67 -7.04 28.60
C PRO A 176 -14.25 -8.20 27.68
N ASN A 177 -13.45 -9.13 28.22
CA ASN A 177 -13.06 -10.39 27.58
C ASN A 177 -12.26 -10.22 26.28
N GLN A 178 -11.31 -9.29 26.29
CA GLN A 178 -10.36 -9.09 25.21
C GLN A 178 -8.97 -9.54 25.61
N PHE A 179 -8.15 -9.80 24.60
CA PHE A 179 -6.78 -10.23 24.76
C PHE A 179 -5.83 -9.32 24.00
N ASP A 180 -4.65 -9.14 24.56
CA ASP A 180 -3.55 -8.46 23.88
C ASP A 180 -3.12 -9.21 22.62
N MET A 181 -2.56 -8.45 21.69
CA MET A 181 -1.90 -9.03 20.53
C MET A 181 -0.61 -9.72 20.96
N VAL A 182 -0.44 -10.95 20.50
CA VAL A 182 0.78 -11.73 20.68
C VAL A 182 1.19 -12.27 19.32
N GLN A 183 2.45 -12.07 18.95
CA GLN A 183 3.04 -12.60 17.73
C GLN A 183 4.24 -13.48 18.06
N ALA A 184 4.43 -14.61 17.37
CA ALA A 184 5.59 -15.48 17.55
C ALA A 184 6.52 -15.36 16.35
N VAL A 185 7.78 -14.98 16.60
CA VAL A 185 8.87 -15.06 15.62
C VAL A 185 9.50 -16.44 15.73
N VAL A 186 9.47 -17.20 14.63
CA VAL A 186 10.02 -18.55 14.55
C VAL A 186 11.22 -18.56 13.62
N LEU A 187 12.37 -18.99 14.14
CA LEU A 187 13.62 -19.19 13.38
C LEU A 187 13.90 -20.68 13.23
N THR A 188 14.18 -21.15 12.01
CA THR A 188 14.45 -22.58 11.74
C THR A 188 15.94 -22.89 11.51
N LYS A 189 16.81 -21.87 11.58
CA LYS A 189 18.26 -22.02 11.42
C LYS A 189 19.04 -21.20 12.45
N PRO A 190 20.12 -21.74 13.03
CA PRO A 190 20.86 -21.08 14.09
C PRO A 190 21.84 -20.01 13.58
N GLY A 191 22.10 -19.03 14.44
CA GLY A 191 23.10 -18.00 14.26
C GLY A 191 22.73 -16.95 13.21
N GLY A 192 23.72 -16.15 12.82
CA GLY A 192 23.58 -15.14 11.76
C GLY A 192 22.97 -13.82 12.24
N THR A 193 22.55 -13.01 11.27
CA THR A 193 22.02 -11.67 11.52
C THR A 193 20.82 -11.35 10.64
N GLY A 194 19.91 -10.52 11.14
CA GLY A 194 18.72 -10.08 10.43
C GLY A 194 18.16 -8.80 11.02
N TYR A 195 16.93 -8.47 10.66
CA TYR A 195 16.17 -7.37 11.25
C TYR A 195 14.67 -7.66 11.18
N LEU A 196 13.90 -6.95 12.00
CA LEU A 196 12.44 -6.97 11.96
C LEU A 196 11.93 -5.61 11.48
N THR A 197 10.79 -5.61 10.78
CA THR A 197 10.07 -4.38 10.42
C THR A 197 8.68 -4.40 11.03
N PHE A 198 8.40 -3.37 11.83
CA PHE A 198 7.10 -3.11 12.46
C PHE A 198 6.30 -2.10 11.63
N TYR A 199 5.02 -2.39 11.40
CA TYR A 199 4.11 -1.50 10.70
C TYR A 199 3.07 -0.98 11.69
N ASP A 200 3.16 0.30 12.01
CA ASP A 200 2.25 0.92 12.98
C ASP A 200 0.86 1.18 12.34
N PRO A 201 -0.17 1.44 13.15
CA PRO A 201 -1.51 1.72 12.63
C PRO A 201 -1.68 3.13 12.06
N TYR A 202 -0.63 3.96 12.13
CA TYR A 202 -0.58 5.35 11.69
C TYR A 202 0.09 5.50 10.31
N GLY A 203 0.58 4.40 9.72
CA GLY A 203 1.16 4.35 8.38
C GLY A 203 2.69 4.36 8.33
N ASN A 204 3.38 4.35 9.48
CA ASN A 204 4.84 4.24 9.52
C ASN A 204 5.30 2.78 9.45
N ALA A 205 6.46 2.58 8.84
CA ALA A 205 7.23 1.35 8.92
C ALA A 205 8.55 1.61 9.68
N TYR A 206 8.80 0.82 10.72
CA TYR A 206 9.98 0.92 11.57
C TYR A 206 10.81 -0.35 11.47
N THR A 207 11.99 -0.25 10.86
CA THR A 207 12.95 -1.36 10.83
C THR A 207 13.87 -1.28 12.04
N THR A 208 14.07 -2.40 12.73
CA THR A 208 14.99 -2.49 13.86
C THR A 208 16.43 -2.27 13.43
N GLU A 209 17.31 -2.04 14.41
CA GLU A 209 18.74 -2.26 14.17
C GLU A 209 19.02 -3.73 13.82
N LYS A 210 20.26 -3.99 13.39
CA LYS A 210 20.71 -5.36 13.11
C LYS A 210 20.61 -6.22 14.38
N ILE A 211 19.85 -7.30 14.28
CA ILE A 211 19.70 -8.33 15.31
C ILE A 211 20.72 -9.43 15.03
N THR A 212 21.44 -9.87 16.06
CA THR A 212 22.30 -11.05 16.02
C THR A 212 21.55 -12.19 16.70
N PHE A 213 21.26 -13.25 15.96
CA PHE A 213 20.59 -14.43 16.49
C PHE A 213 21.62 -15.39 17.07
N ALA A 214 21.24 -16.07 18.16
CA ALA A 214 22.10 -17.04 18.83
C ALA A 214 22.11 -18.40 18.10
N GLY A 215 23.03 -19.26 18.53
CA GLY A 215 23.27 -20.57 17.94
C GLY A 215 24.41 -20.61 16.93
N SER A 216 24.90 -21.82 16.70
CA SER A 216 25.93 -22.12 15.71
C SER A 216 25.79 -23.57 15.22
N GLY A 217 26.14 -23.84 13.96
CA GLY A 217 26.10 -25.19 13.41
C GLY A 217 24.75 -25.59 12.82
N ALA A 218 24.29 -26.82 13.06
CA ALA A 218 23.10 -27.41 12.44
C ALA A 218 21.90 -27.59 13.40
N THR A 219 22.09 -27.36 14.71
CA THR A 219 21.09 -27.54 15.77
C THR A 219 21.12 -26.35 16.73
N PHE A 220 20.03 -26.13 17.46
CA PHE A 220 19.96 -25.13 18.51
C PHE A 220 20.34 -25.72 19.87
N ALA A 221 20.94 -24.90 20.73
CA ALA A 221 21.10 -25.18 22.14
C ALA A 221 20.01 -24.46 22.95
N ALA A 222 19.64 -25.00 24.12
CA ALA A 222 18.59 -24.42 24.96
C ALA A 222 18.79 -22.93 25.30
N SER A 223 20.04 -22.47 25.44
CA SER A 223 20.35 -21.06 25.71
C SER A 223 20.18 -20.13 24.50
N ASP A 224 20.02 -20.68 23.30
CA ASP A 224 19.92 -19.86 22.08
C ASP A 224 18.56 -19.16 21.98
N ASP A 225 17.50 -19.75 22.55
CA ASP A 225 16.17 -19.12 22.67
C ASP A 225 16.26 -17.84 23.51
N ASP A 226 16.73 -17.96 24.76
CA ASP A 226 16.86 -16.84 25.69
C ASP A 226 17.65 -15.68 25.06
N ASN A 227 18.79 -15.99 24.45
CA ASN A 227 19.67 -14.98 23.86
C ASN A 227 19.05 -14.32 22.63
N SER A 228 18.39 -15.08 21.75
CA SER A 228 17.77 -14.55 20.55
C SER A 228 16.53 -13.71 20.88
N CYS A 229 15.69 -14.18 21.80
CA CYS A 229 14.51 -13.45 22.25
C CYS A 229 14.89 -12.16 23.00
N ALA A 230 15.94 -12.18 23.82
CA ALA A 230 16.47 -10.97 24.46
C ALA A 230 17.04 -9.96 23.44
N ALA A 231 17.71 -10.45 22.38
CA ALA A 231 18.20 -9.60 21.31
C ALA A 231 17.05 -8.95 20.52
N ILE A 232 16.00 -9.72 20.20
CA ILE A 232 14.77 -9.22 19.56
C ILE A 232 14.11 -8.15 20.44
N GLN A 233 13.90 -8.42 21.73
CA GLN A 233 13.30 -7.45 22.66
C GLN A 233 14.08 -6.13 22.68
N THR A 234 15.41 -6.23 22.77
CA THR A 234 16.28 -5.05 22.82
C THR A 234 16.15 -4.23 21.54
N ALA A 235 16.14 -4.88 20.38
CA ALA A 235 16.04 -4.23 19.09
C ALA A 235 14.67 -3.55 18.87
N LEU A 236 13.57 -4.21 19.27
CA LEU A 236 12.21 -3.64 19.18
C LEU A 236 12.02 -2.44 20.12
N ARG A 237 12.51 -2.52 21.37
CA ARG A 237 12.43 -1.41 22.32
C ARG A 237 13.31 -0.21 21.96
N ARG A 238 14.29 -0.39 21.07
CA ARG A 238 15.17 0.67 20.55
C ARG A 238 14.63 1.36 19.31
N LEU A 239 13.48 0.93 18.79
CA LEU A 239 12.81 1.65 17.72
C LEU A 239 12.54 3.11 18.13
N PRO A 240 12.64 4.07 17.19
CA PRO A 240 12.48 5.48 17.50
C PRO A 240 11.05 5.79 17.97
N ASN A 241 10.86 7.00 18.52
CA ASN A 241 9.57 7.50 18.99
C ASN A 241 8.88 6.64 20.06
N ASN A 242 9.63 5.72 20.71
CA ASN A 242 9.11 4.81 21.73
C ASN A 242 7.93 3.95 21.25
N VAL A 243 7.84 3.64 19.94
CA VAL A 243 6.66 2.96 19.37
C VAL A 243 6.39 1.56 19.93
N LEU A 244 7.42 0.90 20.45
CA LEU A 244 7.34 -0.44 21.08
C LEU A 244 8.20 -0.51 22.35
N ASN A 245 8.30 0.57 23.13
CA ASN A 245 9.16 0.62 24.32
C ASN A 245 8.72 -0.34 25.46
N THR A 246 7.45 -0.75 25.46
CA THR A 246 6.84 -1.61 26.48
C THR A 246 6.68 -3.08 26.05
N VAL A 247 7.02 -3.40 24.80
CA VAL A 247 6.89 -4.78 24.27
C VAL A 247 7.65 -5.79 25.13
N SER A 248 7.05 -6.94 25.40
CA SER A 248 7.69 -8.05 26.12
C SER A 248 7.95 -9.19 25.16
N VAL A 249 9.15 -9.79 25.23
CA VAL A 249 9.49 -10.97 24.42
C VAL A 249 9.95 -12.09 25.34
N GLN A 250 9.32 -13.26 25.20
CA GLN A 250 9.65 -14.45 25.98
C GLN A 250 9.91 -15.64 25.05
N PRO A 251 10.87 -16.51 25.40
CA PRO A 251 11.06 -17.77 24.71
C PRO A 251 9.88 -18.70 25.00
N ALA A 252 9.47 -19.48 24.02
CA ALA A 252 8.41 -20.48 24.18
C ALA A 252 8.87 -21.83 23.61
N ALA A 253 8.56 -22.92 24.30
CA ALA A 253 8.79 -24.26 23.75
C ALA A 253 7.80 -24.60 22.62
N ARG A 254 6.62 -23.96 22.64
CA ARG A 254 5.52 -24.18 21.70
C ARG A 254 4.47 -23.09 21.81
N PHE A 255 3.63 -23.01 20.78
CA PHE A 255 2.45 -22.16 20.75
C PHE A 255 1.43 -22.64 19.72
N TYR A 256 0.23 -22.06 19.76
CA TYR A 256 -0.78 -22.23 18.71
C TYR A 256 -0.77 -21.00 17.80
N GLY A 257 -0.28 -21.16 16.57
CA GLY A 257 -0.43 -20.16 15.54
C GLY A 257 -1.90 -19.97 15.18
N PHE A 258 -2.33 -18.74 14.98
CA PHE A 258 -3.70 -18.38 14.65
C PHE A 258 -3.76 -17.75 13.26
N THR A 259 -4.63 -18.28 12.40
CA THR A 259 -4.90 -17.70 11.08
C THR A 259 -6.33 -17.19 11.06
N ARG A 260 -6.49 -15.86 11.01
CA ARG A 260 -7.82 -15.21 10.92
C ARG A 260 -8.49 -15.56 9.60
N THR A 261 -9.79 -15.85 9.64
CA THR A 261 -10.62 -15.98 8.42
C THR A 261 -10.76 -14.63 7.72
N ASP A 262 -10.87 -13.56 8.49
CA ASP A 262 -10.85 -12.18 8.03
C ASP A 262 -9.78 -11.40 8.81
N PRO A 263 -8.66 -11.02 8.19
CA PRO A 263 -7.58 -10.27 8.84
C PRO A 263 -8.02 -8.86 9.27
N THR A 264 -9.17 -8.38 8.81
CA THR A 264 -9.71 -7.07 9.18
C THR A 264 -10.67 -7.11 10.37
N SER A 265 -11.05 -8.30 10.86
CA SER A 265 -11.97 -8.46 11.97
C SER A 265 -11.24 -8.56 13.32
N PRO A 266 -11.41 -7.59 14.25
CA PRO A 266 -10.77 -7.61 15.58
C PRO A 266 -11.39 -8.67 16.52
N THR A 267 -12.67 -8.98 16.34
CA THR A 267 -13.39 -10.06 17.03
C THR A 267 -13.16 -11.43 16.37
N GLY A 268 -12.19 -11.56 15.46
CA GLY A 268 -12.15 -12.59 14.43
C GLY A 268 -12.23 -14.06 14.89
N THR A 269 -12.90 -14.86 14.05
CA THR A 269 -12.76 -16.32 14.02
C THR A 269 -11.58 -16.72 13.15
N GLY A 270 -10.95 -17.84 13.45
CA GLY A 270 -9.83 -18.35 12.67
C GLY A 270 -9.58 -19.82 12.94
N THR A 271 -8.46 -20.31 12.41
CA THR A 271 -7.98 -21.67 12.62
C THR A 271 -6.64 -21.67 13.33
N THR A 272 -6.37 -22.76 14.06
CA THR A 272 -5.11 -22.95 14.78
C THR A 272 -4.13 -23.83 14.04
N THR A 273 -2.84 -23.64 14.29
CA THR A 273 -1.75 -24.51 13.83
C THR A 273 -0.74 -24.68 14.95
N LYS A 274 -0.43 -25.92 15.32
CA LYS A 274 0.54 -26.26 16.35
C LYS A 274 1.96 -26.00 15.86
N VAL A 275 2.76 -25.36 16.69
CA VAL A 275 4.19 -25.12 16.42
C VAL A 275 5.01 -25.45 17.66
N PHE A 276 5.99 -26.33 17.51
CA PHE A 276 6.94 -26.76 18.55
C PHE A 276 8.36 -26.34 18.17
N ASN A 277 9.20 -26.11 19.18
CA ASN A 277 10.60 -25.71 18.99
C ASN A 277 11.55 -26.88 18.66
N ASP A 278 11.05 -28.12 18.65
CA ASP A 278 11.81 -29.32 18.37
C ASP A 278 11.34 -30.05 17.09
N ASP A 279 12.11 -31.07 16.73
CA ASP A 279 11.88 -31.94 15.57
C ASP A 279 10.59 -32.78 15.68
N ASN A 280 9.87 -32.69 16.80
CA ASN A 280 8.61 -33.39 17.10
C ASN A 280 8.68 -34.90 16.78
N THR A 281 9.86 -35.51 16.93
CA THR A 281 10.09 -36.94 16.65
C THR A 281 9.59 -37.86 17.77
N GLY A 282 9.31 -37.30 18.96
CA GLY A 282 8.63 -37.97 20.07
C GLY A 282 7.13 -38.09 19.80
N THR A 283 6.56 -39.27 19.96
CA THR A 283 5.10 -39.42 19.91
C THR A 283 4.47 -38.62 21.05
N LEU A 284 3.72 -37.59 20.68
CA LEU A 284 2.54 -37.08 21.37
C LEU A 284 2.13 -37.87 22.65
N PRO A 285 2.22 -37.30 23.89
CA PRO A 285 2.54 -35.91 24.31
C PRO A 285 3.92 -35.39 23.96
N TYR A 286 4.03 -34.06 23.78
CA TYR A 286 5.32 -33.36 23.80
C TYR A 286 6.02 -33.67 25.11
N ASP A 287 7.17 -34.31 25.04
CA ASP A 287 7.96 -34.73 26.20
C ASP A 287 9.25 -33.91 26.37
N GLY A 288 9.50 -32.95 25.47
CA GLY A 288 10.70 -32.10 25.47
C GLY A 288 12.01 -32.86 25.25
N THR A 289 11.94 -34.09 24.76
CA THR A 289 13.12 -34.96 24.56
C THR A 289 13.65 -34.96 23.13
N GLY A 290 13.04 -34.19 22.22
CA GLY A 290 13.45 -34.00 20.83
C GLY A 290 14.71 -33.13 20.67
N VAL A 291 15.25 -33.09 19.45
CA VAL A 291 16.33 -32.15 19.11
C VAL A 291 15.70 -30.80 18.79
N GLN A 292 16.15 -29.76 19.48
CA GLN A 292 15.73 -28.40 19.19
C GLN A 292 16.16 -28.00 17.77
N ASP A 293 15.17 -27.74 16.92
CA ASP A 293 15.34 -27.43 15.51
C ASP A 293 14.77 -26.04 15.15
N LYS A 294 14.16 -25.34 16.14
CA LYS A 294 13.65 -23.98 15.99
C LYS A 294 13.88 -23.14 17.26
N ILE A 295 13.93 -21.83 17.07
CA ILE A 295 13.74 -20.83 18.13
C ILE A 295 12.35 -20.24 17.98
N ILE A 296 11.65 -20.08 19.10
CA ILE A 296 10.35 -19.41 19.15
C ILE A 296 10.41 -18.29 20.18
N CYS A 297 10.18 -17.06 19.71
CA CYS A 297 10.07 -15.88 20.57
C CYS A 297 8.66 -15.30 20.46
N GLU A 298 7.89 -15.40 21.55
CA GLU A 298 6.59 -14.76 21.67
C GLU A 298 6.75 -13.30 22.07
N ILE A 299 6.17 -12.42 21.28
CA ILE A 299 6.20 -10.97 21.41
C ILE A 299 4.80 -10.53 21.83
N GLN A 300 4.65 -10.11 23.08
CA GLN A 300 3.41 -9.54 23.59
C GLN A 300 3.42 -8.03 23.41
N PHE A 301 2.41 -7.54 22.68
CA PHE A 301 2.10 -6.13 22.54
C PHE A 301 1.13 -5.76 23.65
N LEU A 302 1.64 -5.14 24.71
CA LEU A 302 0.80 -4.64 25.79
C LEU A 302 -0.18 -3.59 25.24
N ALA A 303 -1.39 -3.59 25.77
CA ALA A 303 -2.43 -2.63 25.43
C ALA A 303 -2.01 -1.18 25.78
N GLU A 304 -1.40 -0.49 24.82
CA GLU A 304 -1.07 0.93 24.85
C GLU A 304 -1.54 1.62 23.55
N PRO A 305 -1.63 2.96 23.51
CA PRO A 305 -2.01 3.67 22.31
C PRO A 305 -1.18 3.28 21.08
N GLY A 306 -1.84 2.73 20.07
CA GLY A 306 -1.24 2.26 18.82
C GLY A 306 -0.76 0.80 18.82
N THR A 307 -0.63 0.16 19.97
CA THR A 307 -0.20 -1.25 20.08
C THR A 307 -1.33 -2.21 20.43
N THR A 308 -2.51 -1.69 20.79
CA THR A 308 -3.72 -2.48 21.03
C THR A 308 -4.28 -3.10 19.75
N GLY A 309 -5.13 -4.11 19.92
CA GLY A 309 -5.87 -4.72 18.84
C GLY A 309 -5.05 -5.34 17.72
N TYR A 310 -5.65 -5.42 16.54
CA TYR A 310 -5.00 -6.07 15.41
C TYR A 310 -3.78 -5.28 14.96
N GLN A 311 -2.61 -5.91 15.10
CA GLN A 311 -1.35 -5.42 14.56
C GLN A 311 -0.99 -6.22 13.31
N ASN A 312 -0.44 -5.55 12.31
CA ASN A 312 0.17 -6.25 11.19
C ASN A 312 1.28 -7.15 11.72
N LEU A 313 1.44 -8.33 11.11
CA LEU A 313 2.56 -9.20 11.46
C LEU A 313 3.88 -8.48 11.19
N LEU A 314 4.82 -8.61 12.13
CA LEU A 314 6.19 -8.17 11.92
C LEU A 314 6.74 -8.84 10.65
N ASP A 315 7.42 -8.08 9.82
CA ASP A 315 8.20 -8.65 8.74
C ASP A 315 9.59 -9.04 9.27
N CYS A 316 10.03 -10.26 8.99
CA CYS A 316 11.28 -10.79 9.49
C CYS A 316 12.23 -11.12 8.34
N ASN A 317 13.31 -10.35 8.23
CA ASN A 317 14.31 -10.57 7.20
C ASN A 317 15.59 -11.16 7.81
N VAL A 318 15.87 -12.40 7.43
CA VAL A 318 17.08 -13.15 7.81
C VAL A 318 17.96 -13.49 6.60
N LEU A 319 17.65 -12.91 5.44
CA LEU A 319 18.48 -13.04 4.25
C LEU A 319 19.65 -12.06 4.31
N ALA A 320 20.68 -12.32 3.50
CA ALA A 320 21.79 -11.38 3.38
C ALA A 320 21.30 -10.08 2.74
N HIS A 321 21.49 -8.97 3.44
CA HIS A 321 21.24 -7.63 2.93
C HIS A 321 22.56 -6.87 2.87
N ASN A 322 23.16 -6.82 1.68
CA ASN A 322 24.50 -6.27 1.44
C ASN A 322 24.51 -5.10 0.44
N ASP A 323 23.34 -4.51 0.16
CA ASP A 323 23.27 -3.33 -0.68
C ASP A 323 23.83 -2.11 0.06
N ALA A 324 24.95 -1.58 -0.44
CA ALA A 324 25.63 -0.41 0.12
C ALA A 324 24.80 0.88 -0.03
N GLY A 325 23.79 0.90 -0.91
CA GLY A 325 22.83 1.99 -1.07
C GLY A 325 21.47 1.73 -0.41
N GLY A 326 21.27 0.57 0.21
CA GLY A 326 20.02 0.20 0.85
C GLY A 326 19.75 0.99 2.13
N GLN A 327 18.47 1.22 2.44
CA GLN A 327 18.03 1.92 3.66
C GLN A 327 17.90 0.99 4.89
N HIS A 328 17.96 -0.33 4.68
CA HIS A 328 17.88 -1.31 5.76
C HIS A 328 19.26 -1.66 6.33
N PRO A 329 19.34 -2.16 7.58
CA PRO A 329 20.61 -2.58 8.17
C PRO A 329 21.36 -3.56 7.27
N MET A 330 22.68 -3.40 7.18
CA MET A 330 23.51 -4.40 6.49
C MET A 330 23.59 -5.67 7.34
N THR A 331 23.13 -6.79 6.79
CA THR A 331 23.12 -8.09 7.46
C THR A 331 23.87 -9.11 6.60
N ALA A 332 24.60 -10.01 7.27
CA ALA A 332 25.17 -11.17 6.59
C ALA A 332 24.11 -12.26 6.31
N GLY A 333 22.89 -12.09 6.86
CA GLY A 333 21.86 -13.11 6.87
C GLY A 333 22.18 -14.26 7.83
N ILE A 334 21.32 -15.27 7.81
CA ILE A 334 21.58 -16.59 8.37
C ILE A 334 22.05 -17.50 7.23
N THR A 335 23.08 -18.31 7.49
CA THR A 335 23.67 -19.18 6.45
C THR A 335 22.64 -20.15 5.88
N GLY A 336 22.44 -20.07 4.56
CA GLY A 336 21.47 -20.90 3.85
C GLY A 336 20.00 -20.54 4.11
N ALA A 337 19.72 -19.36 4.65
CA ALA A 337 18.36 -18.89 4.85
C ALA A 337 17.57 -18.75 3.55
N ASP A 338 16.27 -18.93 3.67
CA ASP A 338 15.25 -18.67 2.65
C ASP A 338 14.08 -17.91 3.29
N ALA A 339 13.04 -17.62 2.49
CA ALA A 339 11.85 -16.90 2.94
C ALA A 339 11.04 -17.62 4.05
N THR A 340 11.33 -18.89 4.35
CA THR A 340 10.67 -19.67 5.41
C THR A 340 11.50 -19.78 6.67
N THR A 341 12.76 -19.33 6.63
CA THR A 341 13.70 -19.47 7.73
C THR A 341 13.34 -18.60 8.93
N CYS A 342 12.73 -17.44 8.68
CA CYS A 342 12.09 -16.65 9.71
C CYS A 342 10.63 -16.42 9.33
N LYS A 343 9.71 -16.86 10.18
CA LYS A 343 8.28 -16.69 9.95
C LYS A 343 7.62 -16.16 11.21
N VAL A 344 6.73 -15.18 11.02
CA VAL A 344 5.97 -14.57 12.11
C VAL A 344 4.54 -15.09 12.07
N TYR A 345 4.01 -15.43 13.24
CA TYR A 345 2.66 -15.93 13.42
C TYR A 345 1.90 -15.04 14.39
N GLU A 346 0.59 -14.88 14.21
CA GLU A 346 -0.27 -14.45 15.30
C GLU A 346 -0.44 -15.65 16.27
N VAL A 347 -0.36 -15.42 17.58
CA VAL A 347 -0.44 -16.49 18.60
C VAL A 347 -1.82 -16.52 19.25
N TYR A 348 -2.47 -17.68 19.30
CA TYR A 348 -3.68 -17.86 20.10
C TYR A 348 -3.32 -18.10 21.58
N PRO A 349 -3.67 -17.19 22.52
CA PRO A 349 -3.32 -17.34 23.93
C PRO A 349 -4.14 -18.47 24.56
N VAL A 350 -3.47 -19.43 25.20
CA VAL A 350 -4.08 -20.60 25.86
C VAL A 350 -3.95 -20.50 27.38
N ASP A 351 -4.65 -19.54 27.98
CA ASP A 351 -4.77 -19.48 29.45
C ASP A 351 -5.89 -20.40 30.00
N VAL A 352 -6.67 -21.06 29.13
CA VAL A 352 -7.99 -21.65 29.51
C VAL A 352 -8.08 -23.18 29.44
N ILE A 353 -7.09 -23.92 28.91
CA ILE A 353 -7.23 -25.40 28.78
C ILE A 353 -6.19 -26.21 29.58
N ILE A 354 -5.19 -25.58 30.19
CA ILE A 354 -4.21 -26.29 31.02
C ILE A 354 -4.73 -26.42 32.48
N THR A 355 -5.84 -27.14 32.68
CA THR A 355 -6.08 -27.78 33.98
C THR A 355 -5.20 -29.02 34.08
N ASP A 356 -4.03 -28.78 34.67
CA ASP A 356 -3.00 -29.71 35.12
C ASP A 356 -3.55 -30.79 36.07
N SER A 357 -3.16 -32.05 35.87
CA SER A 357 -2.79 -32.97 36.96
C SER A 357 -2.30 -34.31 36.38
N ASN A 358 -1.01 -34.42 36.08
CA ASN A 358 -0.29 -35.69 36.24
C ASN A 358 0.82 -35.51 37.27
N SER A 359 1.10 -36.58 38.01
CA SER A 359 1.90 -36.63 39.25
C SER A 359 3.39 -36.26 39.11
N ASP A 360 3.86 -35.86 37.92
CA ASP A 360 5.26 -35.56 37.61
C ASP A 360 5.52 -34.10 37.15
N GLY A 361 4.47 -33.29 36.98
CA GLY A 361 4.59 -31.89 36.56
C GLY A 361 4.92 -31.67 35.08
N SER A 362 4.78 -32.68 34.22
CA SER A 362 4.90 -32.52 32.76
C SER A 362 3.59 -32.05 32.11
N VAL A 363 3.67 -31.14 31.12
CA VAL A 363 2.51 -30.53 30.47
C VAL A 363 2.09 -31.30 29.21
N LEU A 364 1.00 -32.06 29.28
CA LEU A 364 0.30 -32.59 28.10
C LEU A 364 -0.49 -31.47 27.41
N ASP A 365 0.02 -30.92 26.30
CA ASP A 365 -0.68 -29.90 25.51
C ASP A 365 -0.76 -30.36 24.06
N GLN A 366 -1.93 -30.95 23.81
CA GLN A 366 -2.42 -31.47 22.54
C GLN A 366 -3.91 -31.14 22.36
N GLN A 367 -4.43 -30.18 23.11
CA GLN A 367 -5.88 -30.07 23.26
C GLN A 367 -6.57 -29.34 22.11
N ILE A 368 -5.79 -28.65 21.26
CA ILE A 368 -6.33 -28.01 20.07
C ILE A 368 -5.64 -28.61 18.85
N ASP A 369 -6.40 -29.34 18.04
CA ASP A 369 -5.89 -29.87 16.79
C ASP A 369 -5.64 -28.76 15.77
N ASP A 370 -4.78 -29.05 14.79
CA ASP A 370 -4.61 -28.16 13.65
C ASP A 370 -5.97 -27.98 12.95
N ASP A 371 -6.17 -26.81 12.38
CA ASP A 371 -7.41 -26.41 11.71
C ASP A 371 -8.65 -26.35 12.62
N THR A 372 -8.48 -26.43 13.94
CA THR A 372 -9.59 -26.19 14.88
C THR A 372 -10.06 -24.75 14.77
N LYS A 373 -11.37 -24.57 14.59
CA LYS A 373 -11.99 -23.24 14.56
C LYS A 373 -12.08 -22.68 15.96
N VAL A 374 -11.40 -21.56 16.19
CA VAL A 374 -11.40 -20.87 17.49
C VAL A 374 -11.74 -19.38 17.30
N TYR A 375 -12.07 -18.73 18.42
CA TYR A 375 -12.47 -17.33 18.47
C TYR A 375 -11.47 -16.56 19.32
N ARG A 376 -10.91 -15.47 18.78
CA ARG A 376 -9.93 -14.64 19.48
C ARG A 376 -10.30 -13.15 19.38
N PRO A 377 -11.00 -12.60 20.38
CA PRO A 377 -11.27 -11.17 20.46
C PRO A 377 -10.02 -10.45 20.93
N LEU A 378 -9.47 -9.57 20.10
CA LEU A 378 -8.41 -8.68 20.52
C LEU A 378 -8.97 -7.45 21.22
N THR A 379 -8.12 -6.76 21.98
CA THR A 379 -8.36 -5.36 22.37
C THR A 379 -8.75 -4.52 21.15
N GLU A 380 -9.50 -3.44 21.32
CA GLU A 380 -9.82 -2.57 20.21
C GLU A 380 -8.61 -1.75 19.75
N LEU A 381 -8.63 -1.35 18.49
CA LEU A 381 -7.76 -0.33 17.94
C LEU A 381 -8.63 0.76 17.33
N VAL A 382 -9.33 1.48 18.20
CA VAL A 382 -10.36 2.45 17.83
C VAL A 382 -9.84 3.86 18.08
N GLU A 383 -10.22 4.78 17.19
CA GLU A 383 -9.90 6.20 17.32
C GLU A 383 -10.39 6.74 18.67
N CYS A 384 -9.47 7.37 19.40
CA CYS A 384 -9.70 7.88 20.75
C CYS A 384 -10.41 6.86 21.66
N SER A 385 -10.09 5.56 21.51
CA SER A 385 -10.63 4.45 22.29
C SER A 385 -12.16 4.39 22.36
N GLY A 386 -12.87 5.06 21.44
CA GLY A 386 -14.33 5.24 21.53
C GLY A 386 -14.78 6.07 22.75
N ARG A 387 -13.86 6.76 23.42
CA ARG A 387 -14.04 7.54 24.65
C ARG A 387 -13.57 8.99 24.52
N GLY A 388 -13.35 9.46 23.30
CA GLY A 388 -13.06 10.85 23.00
C GLY A 388 -13.51 11.26 21.60
N SER A 389 -13.32 12.53 21.28
CA SER A 389 -13.51 13.07 19.93
C SER A 389 -12.16 13.48 19.34
N CYS A 390 -11.91 13.09 18.09
CA CYS A 390 -10.73 13.47 17.34
C CYS A 390 -10.86 14.88 16.74
N ASP A 391 -9.84 15.72 16.94
CA ASP A 391 -9.63 16.90 16.12
C ASP A 391 -8.69 16.56 14.95
N TYR A 392 -9.26 16.32 13.77
CA TYR A 392 -8.53 15.96 12.56
C TYR A 392 -7.61 17.06 12.01
N SER A 393 -7.68 18.30 12.52
CA SER A 393 -6.73 19.35 12.14
C SER A 393 -5.41 19.23 12.89
N THR A 394 -5.45 18.75 14.14
CA THR A 394 -4.29 18.61 15.02
C THR A 394 -3.86 17.15 15.21
N GLY A 395 -4.76 16.19 14.98
CA GLY A 395 -4.55 14.77 15.27
C GLY A 395 -4.61 14.45 16.76
N THR A 396 -5.35 15.23 17.55
CA THR A 396 -5.41 15.06 19.01
C THR A 396 -6.80 14.62 19.48
N CYS A 397 -6.83 13.76 20.49
CA CYS A 397 -8.06 13.29 21.10
C CYS A 397 -8.47 14.20 22.28
N THR A 398 -9.74 14.60 22.32
CA THR A 398 -10.37 15.22 23.48
C THR A 398 -11.22 14.18 24.19
N CYS A 399 -10.80 13.74 25.38
CA CYS A 399 -11.46 12.66 26.11
C CYS A 399 -12.77 13.11 26.78
N PHE A 400 -13.74 12.18 26.83
CA PHE A 400 -14.97 12.35 27.59
C PHE A 400 -14.68 12.25 29.09
N ALA A 401 -15.61 12.75 29.91
CA ALA A 401 -15.46 12.79 31.37
C ALA A 401 -15.18 11.38 31.94
N GLY A 402 -14.18 11.29 32.82
CA GLY A 402 -13.74 10.03 33.44
C GLY A 402 -12.77 9.21 32.60
N HIS A 403 -12.36 9.69 31.41
CA HIS A 403 -11.36 9.05 30.55
C HIS A 403 -10.14 9.95 30.34
N MET A 404 -8.96 9.33 30.26
CA MET A 404 -7.67 9.99 30.07
C MET A 404 -6.71 9.10 29.27
N GLY A 405 -5.52 9.64 28.97
CA GLY A 405 -4.54 8.98 28.10
C GLY A 405 -4.42 9.67 26.76
N LEU A 406 -3.48 9.21 25.92
CA LEU A 406 -3.25 9.82 24.60
C LEU A 406 -4.41 9.53 23.65
N ALA A 407 -5.00 8.34 23.77
CA ALA A 407 -6.15 7.87 23.01
C ALA A 407 -7.41 7.75 23.89
N CYS A 408 -7.45 8.30 25.11
CA CYS A 408 -8.58 8.13 26.03
C CYS A 408 -8.81 6.67 26.48
N GLU A 409 -7.74 5.88 26.46
CA GLU A 409 -7.69 4.45 26.74
C GLU A 409 -7.75 4.11 28.24
N SER A 410 -7.51 5.08 29.11
CA SER A 410 -7.50 4.88 30.57
C SER A 410 -8.73 5.50 31.22
N GLN A 411 -9.26 4.85 32.26
CA GLN A 411 -10.38 5.36 33.05
C GLN A 411 -9.88 5.91 34.39
N GLU A 412 -10.38 7.07 34.81
CA GLU A 412 -10.20 7.55 36.18
C GLU A 412 -11.00 6.67 37.14
N ALA A 413 -10.36 6.21 38.22
CA ALA A 413 -10.90 5.21 39.15
C ALA A 413 -12.14 5.65 39.97
N LEU A 414 -12.72 6.82 39.70
CA LEU A 414 -13.93 7.33 40.35
C LEU A 414 -14.87 7.97 39.32
N VAL A 415 -15.87 7.21 38.89
CA VAL A 415 -17.16 7.76 38.43
C VAL A 415 -18.27 7.11 39.25
#